data_AF-A0A183DYM7-F1
#
_entry.id   AF-A0A183DYM7-F1
#
_cell.length_a   1.000
_cell.length_b   1.000
_cell.length_c   1.000
_cell.angle_alpha   90.00
_cell.angle_beta   90.00
_cell.angle_gamma   90.00
#
_symmetry.space_group_name_H-M   'P 1'
#
loop_
_entity.id
_entity.type
_entity.pdbx_description
1 polymer ?
#
loop_
_entity_poly.entity_id
_entity_poly.type
_entity_poly.pdbx_seq_one_letter_code
_entity_poly.pdbx_strand_id
1 'polypeptide(L)'
;MLAVAWPDWHVAFPDFFNELTVKWWIEQFKKLHNEQIPFDGIWIDMNEPAAFGTNERNPWYFNQTGRPMKLAPLQCDLKNEWEDVPYKTVNLYNWGYDANLCSKTLCMYAKTNNRSNIFYDTKNLYGISEAIATNMALRQAVGKRGAVISRSTFVSSGHYGSHWLGDNFARWADLRASIIGVMEFNMFGIPYTGADICGFIDNTNEELCLRWHQLGAFYPFSRNHNSQGNIDQDPSVWPSVARAAREALLFRYYYLPYLYR
;
A
#
# COMPACT_ATOMS: atom_id res chain seq x y z
N MET A 1 -8.56 -19.26 4.09
CA MET A 1 -7.18 -19.67 3.78
C MET A 1 -6.25 -19.00 4.76
N LEU A 2 -5.13 -19.64 5.07
CA LEU A 2 -4.10 -19.09 5.94
C LEU A 2 -2.83 -18.89 5.12
N ALA A 3 -2.24 -17.70 5.19
CA ALA A 3 -0.96 -17.41 4.53
C ALA A 3 -0.01 -16.72 5.49
N VAL A 4 1.15 -16.31 4.99
CA VAL A 4 2.17 -15.61 5.77
C VAL A 4 2.16 -14.14 5.36
N ALA A 5 2.19 -13.24 6.34
CA ALA A 5 2.42 -11.81 6.16
C ALA A 5 3.39 -11.35 7.26
N TRP A 6 3.32 -10.09 7.70
CA TRP A 6 4.24 -9.52 8.70
C TRP A 6 4.23 -10.16 10.10
N PRO A 7 3.07 -10.55 10.69
CA PRO A 7 3.07 -11.22 11.98
C PRO A 7 3.81 -12.56 11.97
N ASP A 8 4.36 -12.97 13.11
CA ASP A 8 5.05 -14.27 13.29
C ASP A 8 4.08 -15.47 13.36
N TRP A 9 2.85 -15.29 12.88
CA TRP A 9 1.80 -16.30 12.83
C TRP A 9 1.15 -16.30 11.45
N HIS A 10 0.52 -17.43 11.08
CA HIS A 10 -0.33 -17.46 9.90
C HIS A 10 -1.49 -16.47 10.05
N VAL A 11 -1.78 -15.75 8.96
CA VAL A 11 -2.86 -14.75 8.92
C VAL A 11 -4.00 -15.22 8.03
N ALA A 12 -5.21 -14.88 8.44
CA ALA A 12 -6.39 -14.92 7.59
C ALA A 12 -6.61 -13.56 6.93
N PHE A 13 -7.28 -13.54 5.79
CA PHE A 13 -7.55 -12.33 5.02
C PHE A 13 -9.04 -12.00 5.13
N PRO A 14 -9.42 -10.81 5.64
CA PRO A 14 -10.81 -10.39 5.71
C PRO A 14 -11.46 -10.39 4.32
N ASP A 15 -12.70 -10.88 4.25
CA ASP A 15 -13.54 -10.82 3.05
C ASP A 15 -14.43 -9.58 3.13
N PHE A 16 -13.97 -8.46 2.55
CA PHE A 16 -14.67 -7.17 2.62
C PHE A 16 -15.93 -7.09 1.74
N PHE A 17 -16.24 -8.13 0.96
CA PHE A 17 -17.54 -8.25 0.29
C PHE A 17 -18.64 -8.74 1.23
N ASN A 18 -18.27 -9.29 2.39
CA ASN A 18 -19.21 -9.73 3.40
C ASN A 18 -19.53 -8.60 4.41
N GLU A 19 -20.80 -8.25 4.53
CA GLU A 19 -21.26 -7.22 5.47
C GLU A 19 -20.87 -7.49 6.93
N LEU A 20 -20.77 -8.75 7.34
CA LEU A 20 -20.34 -9.10 8.70
C LEU A 20 -18.86 -8.74 8.92
N THR A 21 -18.01 -8.92 7.90
CA THR A 21 -16.61 -8.49 7.93
C THR A 21 -16.53 -6.97 8.04
N VAL A 22 -17.33 -6.24 7.25
CA VAL A 22 -17.35 -4.77 7.28
C VAL A 22 -17.77 -4.26 8.66
N LYS A 23 -18.83 -4.83 9.25
CA LYS A 23 -19.27 -4.49 10.62
C LYS A 23 -18.18 -4.78 11.64
N TRP A 24 -17.55 -5.96 11.56
CA TRP A 24 -16.43 -6.32 12.44
C TRP A 24 -15.27 -5.33 12.31
N TRP A 25 -14.89 -4.96 11.08
CA TRP A 25 -13.81 -4.01 10.81
C TRP A 25 -14.10 -2.64 11.44
N ILE A 26 -15.31 -2.11 11.26
CA ILE A 26 -15.75 -0.85 11.87
C ILE A 26 -15.60 -0.90 13.40
N GLU A 27 -16.07 -1.98 14.05
CA GLU A 27 -15.96 -2.11 15.50
C GLU A 27 -14.51 -2.24 15.98
N GLN A 28 -13.62 -2.89 15.21
CA GLN A 28 -12.20 -2.93 15.57
C GLN A 28 -11.57 -1.54 15.58
N PHE A 29 -11.88 -0.69 14.59
CA PHE A 29 -11.34 0.67 14.53
C PHE A 29 -11.92 1.58 15.60
N LYS A 30 -13.23 1.47 15.88
CA LYS A 30 -13.86 2.19 17.00
C LYS A 30 -13.22 1.81 18.33
N LYS A 31 -13.03 0.50 18.56
CA LYS A 31 -12.37 0.00 19.76
C LYS A 31 -10.94 0.53 19.88
N LEU A 32 -10.15 0.43 18.82
CA LEU A 32 -8.78 0.93 18.78
C LEU A 32 -8.73 2.44 19.09
N HIS A 33 -9.58 3.25 18.45
CA HIS A 33 -9.62 4.70 18.63
C HIS A 33 -10.00 5.11 20.05
N ASN A 34 -11.08 4.50 20.57
CA ASN A 34 -11.70 4.93 21.83
C ASN A 34 -10.99 4.37 23.06
N GLU A 35 -10.46 3.14 22.97
CA GLU A 35 -9.94 2.42 24.13
C GLU A 35 -8.42 2.40 24.20
N GLN A 36 -7.71 2.63 23.09
CA GLN A 36 -6.24 2.46 23.05
C GLN A 36 -5.52 3.71 22.55
N ILE A 37 -5.74 4.12 21.29
CA ILE A 37 -4.94 5.16 20.63
C ILE A 37 -5.83 5.97 19.70
N PRO A 38 -6.12 7.25 20.03
CA PRO A 38 -6.77 8.17 19.11
C PRO A 38 -5.92 8.38 17.85
N PHE A 39 -6.55 8.25 16.68
CA PHE A 39 -5.94 8.44 15.36
C PHE A 39 -6.82 9.33 14.47
N ASP A 40 -6.20 10.04 13.53
CA ASP A 40 -6.90 10.95 12.60
C ASP A 40 -7.02 10.41 11.16
N GLY A 41 -6.28 9.35 10.87
CA GLY A 41 -6.22 8.73 9.54
C GLY A 41 -5.59 7.36 9.61
N ILE A 42 -5.75 6.60 8.54
CA ILE A 42 -5.35 5.19 8.46
C ILE A 42 -4.56 4.98 7.17
N TRP A 43 -3.46 4.26 7.31
CA TRP A 43 -2.67 3.76 6.20
C TRP A 43 -2.93 2.25 6.07
N ILE A 44 -3.58 1.84 4.97
CA ILE A 44 -3.83 0.42 4.65
C ILE A 44 -2.80 -0.04 3.61
N ASP A 45 -1.95 -0.95 4.04
CA ASP A 45 -0.84 -1.50 3.27
C ASP A 45 -1.03 -3.01 3.06
N MET A 46 -0.25 -3.60 2.14
CA MET A 46 -0.28 -5.04 1.86
C MET A 46 -1.60 -5.57 1.30
N ASN A 47 -2.42 -4.68 0.73
CA ASN A 47 -3.81 -4.95 0.39
C ASN A 47 -4.05 -5.22 -1.10
N GLU A 48 -3.05 -5.73 -1.81
CA GLU A 48 -3.26 -6.30 -3.13
C GLU A 48 -4.27 -7.47 -3.12
N PRO A 49 -4.39 -8.36 -2.11
CA PRO A 49 -3.61 -8.58 -0.89
C PRO A 49 -2.30 -9.32 -1.14
N ALA A 50 -1.25 -8.95 -0.41
CA ALA A 50 0.04 -9.59 -0.45
C ALA A 50 0.09 -10.80 0.49
N ALA A 51 0.64 -11.90 0.01
CA ALA A 51 0.95 -13.10 0.78
C ALA A 51 2.40 -13.52 0.53
N PHE A 52 3.15 -13.76 1.60
CA PHE A 52 4.57 -14.07 1.49
C PHE A 52 4.76 -15.52 1.06
N GLY A 53 5.44 -15.68 -0.07
CA GLY A 53 5.99 -16.95 -0.48
C GLY A 53 5.00 -17.97 -1.00
N THR A 54 3.78 -17.59 -1.41
CA THR A 54 2.81 -18.53 -1.99
C THR A 54 3.47 -19.42 -3.06
N ASN A 55 3.39 -20.73 -2.86
CA ASN A 55 4.02 -21.79 -3.67
C ASN A 55 5.56 -21.78 -3.75
N GLU A 56 6.24 -20.93 -2.98
CA GLU A 56 7.70 -20.95 -2.89
C GLU A 56 8.19 -22.03 -1.91
N ARG A 57 9.22 -22.77 -2.31
CA ARG A 57 9.85 -23.79 -1.44
C ARG A 57 10.67 -23.17 -0.32
N ASN A 58 11.32 -22.05 -0.59
CA ASN A 58 12.21 -21.37 0.34
C ASN A 58 12.05 -19.84 0.22
N PRO A 59 10.96 -19.29 0.77
CA PRO A 59 10.73 -17.85 0.70
C PRO A 59 11.77 -17.07 1.51
N TRP A 60 12.01 -15.82 1.14
CA TRP A 60 13.07 -14.97 1.68
C TRP A 60 13.11 -14.92 3.23
N TYR A 61 11.94 -14.98 3.88
CA TYR A 61 11.81 -14.90 5.34
C TYR A 61 12.28 -16.16 6.08
N PHE A 62 12.57 -17.27 5.40
CA PHE A 62 13.13 -18.49 6.02
C PHE A 62 14.57 -18.31 6.53
N ASN A 63 15.29 -17.36 5.92
CA ASN A 63 16.68 -17.06 6.23
C ASN A 63 16.84 -15.74 6.99
N GLN A 64 15.74 -15.07 7.34
CA GLN A 64 15.81 -13.78 8.02
C GLN A 64 16.09 -13.97 9.52
N THR A 65 17.14 -13.32 10.01
CA THR A 65 17.43 -13.24 11.44
C THR A 65 16.35 -12.41 12.14
N GLY A 66 15.78 -12.94 13.23
CA GLY A 66 14.74 -12.25 14.01
C GLY A 66 13.30 -12.67 13.76
N ARG A 67 13.03 -13.53 12.76
CA ARG A 67 11.74 -14.24 12.66
C ARG A 67 11.83 -15.59 13.37
N PRO A 68 11.20 -15.77 14.54
CA PRO A 68 11.37 -16.97 15.36
C PRO A 68 10.75 -18.23 14.74
N MET A 69 9.76 -18.08 13.84
CA MET A 69 9.02 -19.20 13.25
C MET A 69 9.18 -19.29 11.73
N LYS A 70 9.58 -20.46 11.24
CA LYS A 70 9.54 -20.81 9.82
C LYS A 70 8.12 -21.21 9.42
N LEU A 71 7.28 -20.23 9.17
CA LEU A 71 5.89 -20.46 8.77
C LEU A 71 5.83 -20.99 7.34
N ALA A 72 5.24 -22.18 7.17
CA ALA A 72 5.02 -22.77 5.86
C ALA A 72 4.18 -21.79 5.00
N PRO A 73 4.64 -21.45 3.78
CA PRO A 73 3.88 -20.58 2.90
C PRO A 73 2.60 -21.26 2.41
N LEU A 74 1.63 -20.45 2.01
CA LEU A 74 0.42 -20.92 1.35
C LEU A 74 0.77 -21.77 0.12
N GLN A 75 0.10 -22.91 -0.03
CA GLN A 75 0.23 -23.77 -1.21
C GLN A 75 -1.12 -23.82 -1.95
N CYS A 76 -1.13 -23.33 -3.17
CA CYS A 76 -2.25 -23.37 -4.09
C CYS A 76 -2.10 -24.54 -5.05
N ASP A 77 -3.21 -25.19 -5.41
CA ASP A 77 -3.24 -26.23 -6.44
C ASP A 77 -3.10 -25.59 -7.82
N LEU A 78 -1.88 -25.64 -8.38
CA LEU A 78 -1.56 -25.06 -9.69
C LEU A 78 -2.23 -25.78 -10.87
N LYS A 79 -2.88 -26.94 -10.65
CA LYS A 79 -3.67 -27.62 -11.68
C LYS A 79 -5.13 -27.19 -11.68
N ASN A 80 -5.53 -26.35 -10.71
CA ASN A 80 -6.87 -25.82 -10.65
C ASN A 80 -7.13 -24.88 -11.84
N GLU A 81 -8.33 -24.96 -12.42
CA GLU A 81 -8.73 -24.16 -13.60
C GLU A 81 -8.60 -22.64 -13.42
N TRP A 82 -8.68 -22.14 -12.17
CA TRP A 82 -8.56 -20.72 -11.85
C TRP A 82 -7.11 -20.27 -11.63
N GLU A 83 -6.18 -21.22 -11.50
CA GLU A 83 -4.73 -20.96 -11.45
C GLU A 83 -4.09 -21.14 -12.83
N ASP A 84 -4.43 -22.24 -13.53
CA ASP A 84 -3.92 -22.57 -14.86
C ASP A 84 -4.89 -22.08 -15.95
N VAL A 85 -4.95 -20.77 -16.10
CA VAL A 85 -5.82 -20.12 -17.09
C VAL A 85 -5.28 -20.27 -18.52
N PRO A 86 -6.15 -20.39 -19.54
CA PRO A 86 -5.71 -20.54 -20.94
C PRO A 86 -4.99 -19.30 -21.48
N TYR A 87 -5.23 -18.12 -20.92
CA TYR A 87 -4.58 -16.87 -21.30
C TYR A 87 -3.82 -16.26 -20.13
N LYS A 88 -2.49 -16.36 -20.18
CA LYS A 88 -1.58 -15.82 -19.18
C LYS A 88 -1.32 -14.34 -19.46
N THR A 89 -1.59 -13.48 -18.47
CA THR A 89 -1.31 -12.04 -18.58
C THR A 89 0.20 -11.79 -18.60
N VAL A 90 0.62 -10.63 -19.13
CA VAL A 90 2.05 -10.27 -19.23
C VAL A 90 2.77 -10.30 -17.87
N ASN A 91 2.01 -10.09 -16.79
CA ASN A 91 2.53 -10.09 -15.43
C ASN A 91 3.21 -11.43 -15.08
N LEU A 92 2.71 -12.56 -15.61
CA LEU A 92 3.34 -13.87 -15.37
C LEU A 92 4.73 -13.97 -16.02
N TYR A 93 4.96 -13.30 -17.14
CA TYR A 93 6.24 -13.37 -17.85
C TYR A 93 7.28 -12.42 -17.24
N ASN A 94 6.85 -11.27 -16.71
CA ASN A 94 7.75 -10.28 -16.09
C ASN A 94 8.39 -10.77 -14.79
N TRP A 95 7.74 -11.71 -14.08
CA TRP A 95 8.23 -12.27 -12.82
C TRP A 95 8.92 -13.64 -12.98
N GLY A 96 9.17 -14.07 -14.22
CA GLY A 96 9.82 -15.33 -14.58
C GLY A 96 8.84 -16.43 -14.96
N TYR A 97 9.29 -17.40 -15.77
CA TYR A 97 8.44 -18.45 -16.34
C TYR A 97 7.73 -19.34 -15.30
N ASP A 98 8.19 -19.34 -14.04
CA ASP A 98 7.61 -20.13 -12.95
C ASP A 98 6.52 -19.37 -12.16
N ALA A 99 6.22 -18.11 -12.52
CA ALA A 99 5.18 -17.34 -11.86
C ALA A 99 3.78 -17.87 -12.21
N ASN A 100 2.88 -17.79 -11.23
CA ASN A 100 1.46 -18.17 -11.33
C ASN A 100 0.59 -17.01 -10.84
N LEU A 101 -0.72 -17.05 -11.09
CA LEU A 101 -1.62 -15.97 -10.67
C LEU A 101 -1.62 -15.80 -9.14
N CYS A 102 -1.51 -16.89 -8.39
CA CYS A 102 -1.36 -16.88 -6.94
C CYS A 102 0.04 -16.45 -6.43
N SER A 103 1.02 -16.21 -7.30
CA SER A 103 2.37 -15.80 -6.87
C SER A 103 2.30 -14.53 -6.02
N LYS A 104 2.78 -14.64 -4.78
CA LYS A 104 2.78 -13.57 -3.76
C LYS A 104 1.39 -13.04 -3.38
N THR A 105 0.33 -13.81 -3.63
CA THR A 105 -1.06 -13.48 -3.27
C THR A 105 -1.79 -14.77 -2.85
N LEU A 106 -3.10 -14.69 -2.64
CA LEU A 106 -3.94 -15.84 -2.31
C LEU A 106 -4.27 -16.70 -3.53
N CYS A 107 -4.76 -17.92 -3.30
CA CYS A 107 -5.21 -18.81 -4.37
C CYS A 107 -6.43 -18.23 -5.09
N MET A 108 -6.44 -18.26 -6.41
CA MET A 108 -7.48 -17.73 -7.29
C MET A 108 -8.84 -18.43 -7.11
N TYR A 109 -8.83 -19.72 -6.77
CA TYR A 109 -10.06 -20.50 -6.51
C TYR A 109 -10.66 -20.27 -5.12
N ALA A 110 -10.08 -19.40 -4.30
CA ALA A 110 -10.63 -19.07 -3.01
C ALA A 110 -12.03 -18.46 -3.12
N LYS A 111 -12.84 -18.67 -2.08
CA LYS A 111 -14.23 -18.21 -2.05
C LYS A 111 -14.34 -16.86 -1.34
N THR A 112 -15.03 -15.91 -1.97
CA THR A 112 -15.33 -14.57 -1.43
C THR A 112 -16.85 -14.35 -1.41
N ASN A 113 -17.29 -13.30 -0.72
CA ASN A 113 -18.68 -12.91 -0.57
C ASN A 113 -19.59 -14.09 -0.15
N ASN A 114 -19.32 -14.69 1.01
CA ASN A 114 -20.08 -15.86 1.49
C ASN A 114 -20.16 -17.02 0.47
N ARG A 115 -19.06 -17.24 -0.26
CA ARG A 115 -18.92 -18.29 -1.30
C ARG A 115 -19.73 -18.08 -2.58
N SER A 116 -20.33 -16.92 -2.76
CA SER A 116 -21.01 -16.56 -4.02
C SER A 116 -20.02 -16.24 -5.15
N ASN A 117 -18.82 -15.75 -4.79
CA ASN A 117 -17.79 -15.36 -5.75
C ASN A 117 -16.50 -16.18 -5.55
N ILE A 118 -15.62 -16.11 -6.54
CA ILE A 118 -14.24 -16.60 -6.46
C ILE A 118 -13.26 -15.44 -6.41
N PHE A 119 -12.08 -15.70 -5.84
CA PHE A 119 -11.04 -14.70 -5.70
C PHE A 119 -10.45 -14.27 -7.04
N TYR A 120 -10.42 -15.16 -8.03
CA TYR A 120 -10.06 -14.83 -9.42
C TYR A 120 -10.81 -13.59 -9.93
N ASP A 121 -12.13 -13.53 -9.72
CA ASP A 121 -12.97 -12.41 -10.17
C ASP A 121 -12.88 -11.17 -9.27
N THR A 122 -12.47 -11.36 -8.01
CA THR A 122 -12.52 -10.31 -6.97
C THR A 122 -11.15 -9.80 -6.53
N LYS A 123 -10.06 -10.38 -7.05
CA LYS A 123 -8.66 -10.09 -6.68
C LYS A 123 -8.34 -8.61 -6.78
N ASN A 124 -8.61 -8.00 -7.93
CA ASN A 124 -8.32 -6.58 -8.16
C ASN A 124 -9.25 -5.63 -7.40
N LEU A 125 -10.31 -6.16 -6.78
CA LEU A 125 -11.25 -5.38 -5.98
C LEU A 125 -10.91 -5.40 -4.48
N TYR A 126 -9.91 -6.16 -4.05
CA TYR A 126 -9.58 -6.31 -2.63
C TYR A 126 -9.22 -4.96 -1.98
N GLY A 127 -8.22 -4.25 -2.53
CA GLY A 127 -7.78 -2.96 -1.99
C GLY A 127 -8.88 -1.90 -1.93
N ILE A 128 -9.70 -1.78 -2.98
CA ILE A 128 -10.83 -0.83 -2.96
C ILE A 128 -11.91 -1.25 -1.96
N SER A 129 -12.22 -2.55 -1.84
CA SER A 129 -13.21 -3.03 -0.87
C SER A 129 -12.77 -2.79 0.58
N GLU A 130 -11.48 -2.97 0.88
CA GLU A 130 -10.91 -2.58 2.18
C GLU A 130 -10.94 -1.06 2.37
N ALA A 131 -10.59 -0.27 1.35
CA ALA A 131 -10.63 1.20 1.43
C ALA A 131 -12.04 1.72 1.72
N ILE A 132 -13.08 1.12 1.11
CA ILE A 132 -14.49 1.43 1.41
C ILE A 132 -14.80 1.14 2.88
N ALA A 133 -14.52 -0.07 3.34
CA ALA A 133 -14.78 -0.48 4.72
C ALA A 133 -14.01 0.40 5.73
N THR A 134 -12.77 0.73 5.41
CA THR A 134 -11.89 1.57 6.23
C THR A 134 -12.35 3.03 6.25
N ASN A 135 -12.84 3.57 5.13
CA ASN A 135 -13.42 4.92 5.10
C ASN A 135 -14.65 5.01 6.02
N MET A 136 -15.53 4.01 5.96
CA MET A 136 -16.70 3.91 6.85
C MET A 136 -16.28 3.80 8.32
N ALA A 137 -15.28 2.95 8.61
CA ALA A 137 -14.75 2.73 9.95
C ALA A 137 -14.13 4.01 10.53
N LEU A 138 -13.28 4.69 9.75
CA LEU A 138 -12.63 5.95 10.14
C LEU A 138 -13.64 7.05 10.46
N ARG A 139 -14.66 7.25 9.59
CA ARG A 139 -15.71 8.25 9.83
C ARG A 139 -16.49 7.97 11.10
N GLN A 140 -16.80 6.70 11.38
CA GLN A 140 -17.56 6.31 12.58
C GLN A 140 -16.73 6.35 13.86
N ALA A 141 -15.44 6.03 13.79
CA ALA A 141 -14.55 6.06 14.95
C ALA A 141 -14.19 7.50 15.35
N VAL A 142 -13.86 8.36 14.38
CA VAL A 142 -13.30 9.70 14.65
C VAL A 142 -14.37 10.80 14.58
N GLY A 143 -15.49 10.56 13.88
CA GLY A 143 -16.59 11.53 13.76
C GLY A 143 -16.32 12.74 12.84
N LYS A 144 -15.18 12.77 12.15
CA LYS A 144 -14.79 13.82 11.18
C LYS A 144 -14.20 13.20 9.91
N ARG A 145 -13.96 14.03 8.88
CA ARG A 145 -13.22 13.61 7.69
C ARG A 145 -11.79 13.27 8.10
N GLY A 146 -11.36 12.04 7.84
CA GLY A 146 -9.98 11.60 7.98
C GLY A 146 -9.38 11.17 6.63
N ALA A 147 -8.11 10.77 6.64
CA ALA A 147 -7.42 10.27 5.46
C ALA A 147 -7.29 8.74 5.49
N VAL A 148 -7.65 8.08 4.38
CA VAL A 148 -7.32 6.66 4.13
C VAL A 148 -6.29 6.63 3.02
N ILE A 149 -5.05 6.23 3.33
CA ILE A 149 -3.98 6.06 2.34
C ILE A 149 -3.91 4.57 2.00
N SER A 150 -4.10 4.18 0.74
CA SER A 150 -4.15 2.77 0.29
C SER A 150 -3.06 2.44 -0.73
N ARG A 151 -2.46 1.25 -0.62
CA ARG A 151 -1.49 0.78 -1.62
C ARG A 151 -2.19 0.30 -2.86
N SER A 152 -2.97 -0.77 -2.73
CA SER A 152 -3.75 -1.31 -3.82
C SER A 152 -4.97 -0.43 -4.06
N THR A 153 -5.27 -0.22 -5.34
CA THR A 153 -6.40 0.58 -5.79
C THR A 153 -7.04 -0.08 -7.02
N PHE A 154 -8.31 0.23 -7.22
CA PHE A 154 -9.06 -0.04 -8.45
C PHE A 154 -9.79 1.24 -8.91
N VAL A 155 -10.45 1.19 -10.07
CA VAL A 155 -11.25 2.32 -10.59
C VAL A 155 -12.20 2.84 -9.51
N SER A 156 -12.23 4.16 -9.33
CA SER A 156 -13.04 4.88 -8.31
C SER A 156 -12.49 4.84 -6.87
N SER A 157 -11.31 4.28 -6.61
CA SER A 157 -10.74 4.27 -5.25
C SER A 157 -10.58 5.67 -4.64
N GLY A 158 -10.41 6.71 -5.47
CA GLY A 158 -10.31 8.11 -5.05
C GLY A 158 -11.57 8.65 -4.35
N HIS A 159 -12.71 7.96 -4.46
CA HIS A 159 -13.91 8.31 -3.68
C HIS A 159 -13.77 7.95 -2.19
N TYR A 160 -13.00 6.89 -1.88
CA TYR A 160 -12.93 6.30 -0.55
C TYR A 160 -11.57 6.52 0.14
N GLY A 161 -10.52 6.78 -0.64
CA GLY A 161 -9.19 6.97 -0.12
C GLY A 161 -8.25 7.63 -1.12
N SER A 162 -6.98 7.54 -0.79
CA SER A 162 -5.86 8.14 -1.48
C SER A 162 -4.78 7.10 -1.73
N HIS A 163 -3.73 7.47 -2.44
CA HIS A 163 -2.69 6.55 -2.83
C HIS A 163 -1.30 7.15 -2.63
N TRP A 164 -0.30 6.32 -2.39
CA TRP A 164 1.10 6.68 -2.59
C TRP A 164 1.69 5.71 -3.59
N LEU A 165 2.66 6.13 -4.39
CA LEU A 165 3.21 5.36 -5.51
C LEU A 165 3.99 4.09 -5.11
N GLY A 166 3.91 3.65 -3.85
CA GLY A 166 4.54 2.43 -3.36
C GLY A 166 6.03 2.58 -3.09
N ASP A 167 6.71 1.43 -3.10
CA ASP A 167 8.10 1.27 -2.71
C ASP A 167 9.05 1.75 -3.82
N ASN A 168 9.20 3.07 -3.97
CA ASN A 168 10.15 3.69 -4.90
C ASN A 168 11.60 3.62 -4.39
N PHE A 169 12.57 3.75 -5.28
CA PHE A 169 13.99 3.79 -4.91
C PHE A 169 14.50 5.22 -4.72
N ALA A 170 15.52 5.40 -3.89
CA ALA A 170 16.25 6.64 -3.71
C ALA A 170 17.18 6.94 -4.91
N ARG A 171 16.58 7.14 -6.08
CA ARG A 171 17.28 7.34 -7.36
C ARG A 171 16.67 8.50 -8.14
N TRP A 172 17.48 9.16 -8.98
CA TRP A 172 17.02 10.24 -9.87
C TRP A 172 15.96 9.78 -10.88
N ALA A 173 16.01 8.52 -11.31
CA ALA A 173 15.01 7.96 -12.22
C ALA A 173 13.62 7.91 -11.56
N ASP A 174 13.56 7.51 -10.28
CA ASP A 174 12.33 7.43 -9.50
C ASP A 174 11.77 8.81 -9.16
N LEU A 175 12.64 9.80 -8.85
CA LEU A 175 12.23 11.21 -8.72
C LEU A 175 11.54 11.72 -9.99
N ARG A 176 12.06 11.35 -11.17
CA ARG A 176 11.45 11.72 -12.45
C ARG A 176 10.15 10.97 -12.69
N ALA A 177 10.13 9.66 -12.41
CA ALA A 177 8.97 8.80 -12.62
C ALA A 177 7.78 9.22 -11.74
N SER A 178 8.03 9.73 -10.52
CA SER A 178 6.95 10.17 -9.62
C SER A 178 6.13 11.34 -10.17
N ILE A 179 6.70 12.18 -11.06
CA ILE A 179 5.93 13.22 -11.74
C ILE A 179 4.83 12.58 -12.60
N ILE A 180 5.20 11.57 -13.40
CA ILE A 180 4.27 10.86 -14.29
C ILE A 180 3.24 10.10 -13.46
N GLY A 181 3.68 9.34 -12.46
CA GLY A 181 2.77 8.56 -11.61
C GLY A 181 1.75 9.44 -10.88
N VAL A 182 2.15 10.58 -10.32
CA VAL A 182 1.20 11.51 -9.67
C VAL A 182 0.20 12.07 -10.69
N MET A 183 0.63 12.41 -11.91
CA MET A 183 -0.27 12.88 -12.96
C MET A 183 -1.27 11.80 -13.42
N GLU A 184 -0.80 10.57 -13.62
CA GLU A 184 -1.64 9.43 -13.99
C GLU A 184 -2.73 9.17 -12.95
N PHE A 185 -2.39 9.15 -11.66
CA PHE A 185 -3.40 8.96 -10.61
C PHE A 185 -4.41 10.10 -10.51
N ASN A 186 -4.03 11.33 -10.86
CA ASN A 186 -5.00 12.42 -11.02
C ASN A 186 -5.98 12.12 -12.16
N MET A 187 -5.50 11.60 -13.30
CA MET A 187 -6.36 11.17 -14.42
C MET A 187 -7.22 9.95 -14.07
N PHE A 188 -6.74 9.06 -13.20
CA PHE A 188 -7.50 7.92 -12.69
C PHE A 188 -8.58 8.31 -11.65
N GLY A 189 -8.68 9.60 -11.32
CA GLY A 189 -9.64 10.12 -10.35
C GLY A 189 -9.22 9.87 -8.89
N ILE A 190 -7.91 9.74 -8.61
CA ILE A 190 -7.31 9.58 -7.29
C ILE A 190 -6.34 10.76 -7.05
N PRO A 191 -6.85 11.99 -6.85
CA PRO A 191 -6.03 13.20 -6.91
C PRO A 191 -5.12 13.39 -5.71
N TYR A 192 -5.50 12.87 -4.52
CA TYR A 192 -4.67 12.96 -3.33
C TYR A 192 -3.59 11.86 -3.37
N THR A 193 -2.57 12.06 -4.22
CA THR A 193 -1.50 11.09 -4.48
C THR A 193 -0.11 11.73 -4.37
N GLY A 194 0.90 10.92 -4.03
CA GLY A 194 2.30 11.33 -3.95
C GLY A 194 3.26 10.16 -3.94
N ALA A 195 4.56 10.44 -4.01
CA ALA A 195 5.61 9.45 -3.82
C ALA A 195 6.35 9.68 -2.50
N ASP A 196 7.03 8.66 -1.99
CA ASP A 196 7.88 8.82 -0.82
C ASP A 196 9.09 9.70 -1.17
N ILE A 197 9.11 10.89 -0.56
CA ILE A 197 10.11 11.92 -0.79
C ILE A 197 11.46 11.41 -0.29
N CYS A 198 12.50 11.62 -1.09
CA CYS A 198 13.87 11.10 -0.95
C CYS A 198 14.04 9.62 -1.32
N GLY A 199 12.94 8.89 -1.56
CA GLY A 199 12.90 7.47 -1.92
C GLY A 199 12.72 6.56 -0.71
N PHE A 200 11.99 5.46 -0.88
CA PHE A 200 11.72 4.48 0.19
C PHE A 200 12.84 3.42 0.31
N ILE A 201 13.24 2.80 -0.81
CA ILE A 201 14.29 1.78 -0.89
C ILE A 201 15.65 2.43 -1.19
N ASP A 202 16.73 1.87 -0.64
CA ASP A 202 18.12 2.33 -0.74
C ASP A 202 18.42 3.64 0.01
N ASN A 203 19.70 3.89 0.30
CA ASN A 203 20.14 5.14 0.90
C ASN A 203 20.07 6.30 -0.09
N THR A 204 19.38 7.38 0.28
CA THR A 204 19.40 8.64 -0.45
C THR A 204 20.74 9.37 -0.29
N ASN A 205 20.90 10.50 -0.96
CA ASN A 205 22.00 11.43 -0.73
C ASN A 205 21.47 12.86 -0.59
N GLU A 206 22.32 13.75 -0.06
CA GLU A 206 21.95 15.14 0.24
C GLU A 206 21.35 15.87 -0.97
N GLU A 207 21.97 15.75 -2.16
CA GLU A 207 21.49 16.45 -3.36
C GLU A 207 20.15 15.91 -3.86
N LEU A 208 20.01 14.58 -3.93
CA LEU A 208 18.76 13.94 -4.36
C LEU A 208 17.63 14.30 -3.39
N CYS A 209 17.84 14.16 -2.09
CA CYS A 209 16.82 14.44 -1.08
C CYS A 209 16.43 15.93 -1.07
N LEU A 210 17.39 16.83 -1.29
CA LEU A 210 17.14 18.26 -1.48
C LEU A 210 16.20 18.50 -2.67
N ARG A 211 16.52 17.93 -3.85
CA ARG A 211 15.68 18.09 -5.06
C ARG A 211 14.32 17.44 -4.89
N TRP A 212 14.26 16.31 -4.19
CA TRP A 212 13.00 15.64 -3.94
C TRP A 212 12.10 16.44 -2.99
N HIS A 213 12.64 17.12 -1.99
CA HIS A 213 11.84 18.03 -1.16
C HIS A 213 11.31 19.23 -1.94
N GLN A 214 12.10 19.78 -2.88
CA GLN A 214 11.64 20.85 -3.77
C GLN A 214 10.45 20.40 -4.64
N LEU A 215 10.53 19.21 -5.25
CA LEU A 215 9.45 18.65 -6.06
C LEU A 215 8.26 18.18 -5.21
N GLY A 216 8.53 17.41 -4.16
CA GLY A 216 7.54 16.72 -3.34
C GLY A 216 6.64 17.64 -2.53
N ALA A 217 7.05 18.89 -2.31
CA ALA A 217 6.19 19.94 -1.78
C ALA A 217 5.00 20.27 -2.71
N PHE A 218 5.06 19.89 -3.99
CA PHE A 218 3.99 20.07 -4.97
C PHE A 218 3.12 18.82 -5.18
N TYR A 219 3.45 17.68 -4.56
CA TYR A 219 2.54 16.53 -4.57
C TYR A 219 1.28 16.84 -3.77
N PRO A 220 0.07 16.45 -4.25
CA PRO A 220 -1.15 16.56 -3.45
C PRO A 220 -1.01 15.90 -2.08
N PHE A 221 -0.48 14.68 -2.03
CA PHE A 221 -0.05 14.01 -0.80
C PHE A 221 1.48 14.10 -0.66
N SER A 222 1.97 14.82 0.36
CA SER A 222 3.40 15.10 0.54
C SER A 222 3.92 14.41 1.81
N ARG A 223 4.68 13.32 1.65
CA ARG A 223 5.22 12.49 2.74
C ARG A 223 6.69 12.14 2.46
N ASN A 224 7.54 12.28 3.47
CA ASN A 224 8.85 11.63 3.53
C ASN A 224 8.69 10.33 4.33
N HIS A 225 9.08 9.21 3.75
CA HIS A 225 9.00 7.88 4.36
C HIS A 225 10.20 7.05 3.90
N ASN A 226 10.71 6.19 4.78
CA ASN A 226 11.99 5.51 4.59
C ASN A 226 11.86 4.05 5.00
N SER A 227 12.62 3.16 4.35
CA SER A 227 12.66 1.76 4.74
C SER A 227 13.61 1.51 5.92
N GLN A 228 13.35 0.43 6.67
CA GLN A 228 14.16 0.07 7.83
C GLN A 228 15.59 -0.29 7.41
N GLY A 229 16.59 0.28 8.09
CA GLY A 229 18.01 -0.01 7.87
C GLY A 229 18.70 0.97 6.92
N ASN A 230 17.95 1.83 6.24
CA ASN A 230 18.50 2.97 5.50
C ASN A 230 18.99 4.07 6.47
N ILE A 231 19.85 4.96 5.97
CA ILE A 231 20.24 6.18 6.68
C ILE A 231 19.02 7.08 6.90
N ASP A 232 19.03 7.87 7.97
CA ASP A 232 18.00 8.87 8.23
C ASP A 232 17.92 9.87 7.06
N GLN A 233 16.70 10.28 6.73
CA GLN A 233 16.44 11.20 5.61
C GLN A 233 15.36 12.24 5.91
N ASP A 234 15.03 12.47 7.19
CA ASP A 234 14.16 13.59 7.53
C ASP A 234 14.84 14.93 7.15
N PRO A 235 14.07 16.01 6.95
CA PRO A 235 14.62 17.27 6.46
C PRO A 235 15.76 17.86 7.30
N SER A 236 15.90 17.47 8.57
CA SER A 236 16.90 18.03 9.48
C SER A 236 18.28 17.37 9.38
N VAL A 237 18.40 16.23 8.71
CA VAL A 237 19.66 15.47 8.57
C VAL A 237 20.75 16.30 7.88
N TRP A 238 20.40 17.07 6.85
CA TRP A 238 21.32 17.95 6.14
C TRP A 238 20.88 19.42 6.20
N PRO A 239 21.77 20.37 6.52
CA PRO A 239 21.43 21.79 6.52
C PRO A 239 20.92 22.31 5.17
N SER A 240 21.40 21.76 4.05
CA SER A 240 20.94 22.18 2.71
C SER A 240 19.52 21.68 2.42
N VAL A 241 19.21 20.43 2.77
CA VAL A 241 17.86 19.84 2.66
C VAL A 241 16.89 20.59 3.57
N ALA A 242 17.28 20.89 4.81
CA ALA A 242 16.46 21.67 5.74
C ALA A 242 16.07 23.04 5.18
N ARG A 243 17.02 23.75 4.54
CA ARG A 243 16.75 25.03 3.88
C ARG A 243 15.79 24.88 2.71
N ALA A 244 16.07 23.95 1.79
CA ALA A 244 15.24 23.74 0.61
C ALA A 244 13.82 23.27 0.96
N ALA A 245 13.69 22.34 1.90
CA ALA A 245 12.41 21.87 2.41
C ALA A 245 11.62 23.01 3.07
N ARG A 246 12.28 23.86 3.87
CA ARG A 246 11.62 25.02 4.49
C ARG A 246 11.08 25.99 3.44
N GLU A 247 11.87 26.33 2.43
CA GLU A 247 11.42 27.21 1.35
C GLU A 247 10.23 26.62 0.57
N ALA A 248 10.35 25.37 0.13
CA ALA A 248 9.32 24.69 -0.65
C ALA A 248 8.03 24.45 0.17
N LEU A 249 8.16 24.05 1.43
CA LEU A 249 7.01 23.84 2.31
C LEU A 249 6.36 25.17 2.71
N LEU A 250 7.10 26.25 2.96
CA LEU A 250 6.48 27.55 3.23
C LEU A 250 5.66 28.04 2.03
N PHE A 251 6.15 27.84 0.81
CA PHE A 251 5.36 28.07 -0.41
C PHE A 251 4.09 27.21 -0.40
N ARG A 252 4.23 25.89 -0.20
CA ARG A 252 3.08 24.98 -0.13
C ARG A 252 2.05 25.44 0.91
N TYR A 253 2.49 25.78 2.11
CA TYR A 253 1.65 26.21 3.23
C TYR A 253 0.92 27.52 2.92
N TYR A 254 1.58 28.48 2.28
CA TYR A 254 0.95 29.72 1.80
C TYR A 254 -0.16 29.44 0.79
N TYR A 255 0.03 28.45 -0.09
CA TYR A 255 -0.95 28.04 -1.12
C TYR A 255 -1.89 26.90 -0.72
N LEU A 256 -1.92 26.47 0.55
CA LEU A 256 -2.90 25.48 1.01
C LEU A 256 -4.36 25.86 0.68
N PRO A 257 -4.78 27.14 0.80
CA PRO A 257 -6.12 27.54 0.37
C PRO A 257 -6.39 27.37 -1.13
N TYR A 258 -5.36 27.39 -1.97
CA TYR A 258 -5.49 27.10 -3.40
C TYR A 258 -5.59 25.59 -3.64
N LEU A 259 -4.76 24.79 -2.97
CA LEU A 259 -4.81 23.33 -3.07
C LEU A 259 -6.13 22.72 -2.57
N TYR A 260 -6.80 23.38 -1.61
CA TYR A 260 -8.05 22.90 -1.01
C TYR A 260 -9.33 23.32 -1.77
N ARG A 261 -9.25 24.34 -2.62
CA ARG A 261 -10.40 24.85 -3.39
C ARG A 261 -10.78 23.91 -4.53
#